data_AF-A0A355AP19-F1
#
_entry.id   AF-A0A355AP19-F1
#
_cell.length_a   1.000
_cell.length_b   1.000
_cell.length_c   1.000
_cell.angle_alpha   90.00
_cell.angle_beta   90.00
_cell.angle_gamma   90.00
#
_symmetry.space_group_name_H-M   'P 1'
#
loop_
_entity.id
_entity.type
_entity.pdbx_description
1 polymer ?
#
loop_
_entity_poly.entity_id
_entity_poly.type
_entity_poly.pdbx_seq_one_letter_code
_entity_poly.pdbx_strand_id
1 'polypeptide(L)'
;MRVTFKLFAGLAEFLPPDAVKNVVILQVPEGTSVSALIKQHRLPPELVHLVLVNGVYQDSAVRDEVCLQDGDALAIWPPVAGG
;
A
#
# COMPACT_ATOMS: atom_id res chain seq x y z
N MET A 1 -14.37 4.78 -2.98
CA MET A 1 -13.33 5.68 -3.53
C MET A 1 -12.29 4.83 -4.25
N ARG A 2 -11.69 5.39 -5.31
CA ARG A 2 -10.65 4.75 -6.13
C ARG A 2 -9.28 5.10 -5.58
N VAL A 3 -8.49 4.08 -5.25
CA VAL A 3 -7.10 4.25 -4.80
C VAL A 3 -6.19 3.47 -5.75
N THR A 4 -5.09 4.09 -6.16
CA THR A 4 -4.01 3.40 -6.87
C THR A 4 -3.11 2.71 -5.86
N PHE A 5 -3.10 1.38 -5.86
CA PHE A 5 -2.30 0.60 -4.93
C PHE A 5 -1.10 -0.04 -5.65
N LYS A 6 0.11 0.23 -5.15
CA LYS A 6 1.36 -0.19 -5.77
C LYS A 6 2.21 -0.99 -4.80
N LEU A 7 2.54 -2.24 -5.14
CA LEU A 7 3.39 -3.11 -4.33
C LEU A 7 4.63 -3.51 -5.10
N PHE A 8 5.81 -3.20 -4.59
CA PHE A 8 7.08 -3.37 -5.31
C PHE A 8 7.84 -4.64 -4.90
N ALA A 9 8.71 -5.12 -5.79
CA ALA A 9 9.54 -6.31 -5.60
C ALA A 9 8.70 -7.53 -5.15
N GLY A 10 9.13 -8.24 -4.10
CA GLY A 10 8.41 -9.42 -3.58
C GLY A 10 6.97 -9.13 -3.18
N LEU A 11 6.64 -7.91 -2.75
CA LEU A 11 5.27 -7.57 -2.35
C LEU A 11 4.25 -7.63 -3.49
N ALA A 12 4.69 -7.60 -4.76
CA ALA A 12 3.79 -7.68 -5.91
C ALA A 12 2.97 -9.00 -5.91
N GLU A 13 3.44 -10.05 -5.23
CA GLU A 13 2.72 -11.32 -5.09
C GLU A 13 1.43 -11.22 -4.26
N PHE A 14 1.27 -10.17 -3.45
CA PHE A 14 0.07 -9.91 -2.65
C PHE A 14 -1.00 -9.09 -3.39
N LEU A 15 -0.71 -8.71 -4.63
CA LEU A 15 -1.68 -8.05 -5.49
C LEU A 15 -2.73 -9.05 -5.98
N PRO A 16 -3.98 -8.60 -6.21
CA PRO A 16 -5.01 -9.43 -6.79
C PRO A 16 -4.70 -9.77 -8.26
N PRO A 17 -5.33 -10.81 -8.84
CA PRO A 17 -5.01 -11.30 -10.20
C PRO A 17 -5.24 -10.30 -11.33
N ASP A 18 -6.05 -9.26 -11.11
CA ASP A 18 -6.34 -8.18 -12.07
C ASP A 18 -5.30 -7.05 -12.04
N ALA A 19 -4.26 -7.16 -11.22
CA ALA A 19 -3.17 -6.21 -11.19
C ALA A 19 -2.36 -6.23 -12.51
N VAL A 20 -1.93 -5.05 -12.93
CA VAL A 20 -1.05 -4.88 -14.09
C VAL A 20 0.34 -4.52 -13.58
N LYS A 21 1.29 -5.46 -13.74
CA LYS A 21 2.63 -5.37 -13.15
C LYS A 21 2.56 -5.29 -11.63
N ASN A 22 2.91 -4.13 -11.07
CA ASN A 22 3.01 -3.89 -9.64
C ASN A 22 1.90 -2.95 -9.14
N VAL A 23 0.84 -2.77 -9.92
CA VAL A 23 -0.21 -1.76 -9.67
C VAL A 23 -1.60 -2.35 -9.89
N VAL A 24 -2.53 -1.97 -9.02
CA VAL A 24 -3.98 -2.20 -9.17
C VAL A 24 -4.75 -0.97 -8.75
N ILE A 25 -5.92 -0.72 -9.35
CA ILE A 25 -6.86 0.31 -8.90
C ILE A 25 -7.92 -0.39 -8.05
N LEU A 26 -8.00 -0.01 -6.78
CA LEU A 26 -8.95 -0.59 -5.83
C LEU A 26 -10.15 0.33 -5.64
N GLN A 27 -11.34 -0.26 -5.54
CA GLN A 27 -12.50 0.40 -4.95
C GLN A 27 -12.54 0.06 -3.46
N VAL A 28 -12.35 1.07 -2.61
CA VAL A 28 -12.33 0.93 -1.15
C VAL A 28 -13.36 1.86 -0.50
N PRO A 29 -13.88 1.54 0.69
CA PRO A 29 -14.73 2.45 1.45
C PRO A 29 -14.04 3.80 1.73
N GLU A 30 -14.81 4.87 1.80
CA GLU A 30 -14.30 6.18 2.22
C GLU A 30 -13.78 6.11 3.66
N GLY A 31 -12.68 6.81 3.94
CA GLY A 31 -12.02 6.77 5.25
C GLY A 31 -11.20 5.50 5.52
N THR A 32 -10.98 4.63 4.51
CA THR A 32 -10.06 3.50 4.64
C THR A 32 -8.66 4.02 4.97
N SER A 33 -8.09 3.58 6.10
CA SER A 33 -6.73 3.95 6.49
C SER A 33 -5.66 3.14 5.74
N VAL A 34 -4.43 3.63 5.73
CA VAL A 34 -3.27 2.91 5.17
C VAL A 34 -3.12 1.54 5.85
N SER A 35 -3.19 1.48 7.18
CA SER A 35 -3.13 0.22 7.92
C SER A 35 -4.27 -0.75 7.58
N ALA A 36 -5.48 -0.24 7.34
CA ALA A 36 -6.61 -1.09 6.95
C ALA A 36 -6.37 -1.76 5.59
N LEU A 37 -5.82 -1.04 4.61
CA LEU A 37 -5.53 -1.60 3.29
C LEU A 37 -4.38 -2.63 3.33
N ILE A 38 -3.33 -2.35 4.12
CA ILE A 38 -2.24 -3.31 4.38
C ILE A 38 -2.79 -4.62 4.97
N LYS A 39 -3.67 -4.53 5.97
CA LYS A 39 -4.31 -5.69 6.62
C LYS A 39 -5.22 -6.44 5.65
N GLN A 40 -5.99 -5.75 4.82
CA GLN A 40 -6.89 -6.35 3.83
C GLN A 40 -6.12 -7.24 2.83
N HIS A 41 -4.95 -6.78 2.39
CA HIS A 41 -4.06 -7.54 1.49
C HIS A 41 -3.15 -8.53 2.21
N ARG A 42 -3.28 -8.66 3.54
CA ARG A 42 -2.49 -9.57 4.38
C ARG A 42 -0.98 -9.43 4.17
N LEU A 43 -0.52 -8.20 3.99
CA LEU A 43 0.91 -7.95 3.81
C LEU A 43 1.65 -8.31 5.12
N PRO A 44 2.71 -9.13 5.07
CA PRO A 44 3.50 -9.44 6.25
C PRO A 44 4.16 -8.15 6.78
N PRO A 45 4.01 -7.81 8.07
CA PRO A 45 4.55 -6.57 8.63
C PRO A 45 6.05 -6.38 8.39
N GLU A 46 6.82 -7.47 8.41
CA GLU A 46 8.27 -7.49 8.15
C GLU A 46 8.64 -7.07 6.72
N LEU A 47 7.70 -7.18 5.77
CA LEU A 47 7.86 -6.76 4.39
C LEU A 47 7.29 -5.34 4.14
N VAL A 48 6.70 -4.66 5.12
CA VAL A 48 6.11 -3.32 4.92
C VAL A 48 7.08 -2.25 5.45
N HIS A 49 8.13 -1.97 4.67
CA HIS A 49 9.24 -1.12 5.12
C HIS A 49 9.05 0.35 4.74
N LEU A 50 8.95 0.64 3.44
CA LEU A 50 8.74 2.00 2.94
C LEU A 50 7.31 2.15 2.44
N VAL A 51 6.53 3.03 3.08
CA VAL A 51 5.14 3.30 2.72
C VAL A 51 4.98 4.77 2.35
N LEU A 52 4.47 5.02 1.15
CA LEU A 52 4.27 6.37 0.62
C LEU A 52 2.81 6.56 0.20
N VAL A 53 2.20 7.69 0.60
CA VAL A 53 0.94 8.19 0.04
C VAL A 53 1.27 9.41 -0.80
N ASN A 54 1.01 9.34 -2.11
CA ASN A 54 1.34 10.40 -3.07
C ASN A 54 2.82 10.87 -3.01
N GLY A 55 3.73 9.93 -2.71
CA GLY A 55 5.16 10.21 -2.56
C GLY A 55 5.57 10.72 -1.16
N VAL A 56 4.62 10.95 -0.26
CA VAL A 56 4.89 11.37 1.13
C VAL A 56 5.01 10.15 2.03
N TYR A 57 6.14 10.05 2.74
CA TYR A 57 6.41 8.96 3.68
C TYR A 57 5.40 8.91 4.82
N GLN A 58 4.95 7.69 5.13
CA GLN A 58 4.04 7.39 6.23
C GLN A 58 4.72 6.48 7.24
N ASP A 59 5.03 7.03 8.42
CA ASP A 59 5.61 6.28 9.51
C ASP A 59 4.65 5.19 10.02
N SER A 60 5.19 4.04 10.40
CA SER A 60 4.38 2.94 10.96
C SER A 60 3.47 3.35 12.12
N ALA A 61 3.88 4.30 12.96
CA ALA A 61 3.11 4.73 14.12
C ALA A 61 1.85 5.53 13.77
N VAL A 62 1.78 6.13 12.58
CA VAL A 62 0.68 7.02 12.18
C VAL A 62 -0.25 6.41 11.11
N ARG A 63 0.10 5.26 10.53
CA ARG A 63 -0.64 4.66 9.39
C ARG A 63 -2.10 4.30 9.69
N ASP A 64 -2.46 4.07 10.96
CA ASP A 64 -3.85 3.83 11.35
C ASP A 64 -4.68 5.14 11.34
N GLU A 65 -4.05 6.31 11.48
CA GLU A 65 -4.68 7.63 11.46
C GLU A 65 -4.71 8.26 10.06
N VAL A 66 -3.87 7.79 9.15
CA VAL A 66 -3.80 8.28 7.76
C VAL A 66 -4.91 7.64 6.93
N CYS A 67 -6.03 8.35 6.80
CA CYS A 67 -7.12 8.00 5.91
C CYS A 67 -6.78 8.35 4.45
N LEU A 68 -6.93 7.36 3.56
CA LEU A 68 -6.80 7.56 2.13
C LEU A 68 -7.98 8.39 1.59
N GLN A 69 -7.74 9.11 0.50
CA GLN A 69 -8.73 9.91 -0.22
C GLN A 69 -8.95 9.36 -1.64
N ASP A 70 -10.05 9.79 -2.29
CA ASP A 70 -10.32 9.41 -3.68
C ASP A 70 -9.21 9.94 -4.60
N GLY A 71 -8.64 9.04 -5.40
CA GLY A 71 -7.55 9.34 -6.32
C GLY A 71 -6.14 9.16 -5.74
N ASP A 72 -5.99 8.88 -4.44
CA ASP A 72 -4.68 8.68 -3.83
C ASP A 72 -3.90 7.52 -4.44
N ALA A 73 -2.57 7.65 -4.42
CA ALA A 73 -1.65 6.58 -4.74
C ALA A 73 -0.89 6.11 -3.48
N LEU A 74 -1.16 4.88 -3.04
CA LEU A 74 -0.42 4.21 -1.97
C LEU A 74 0.63 3.28 -2.58
N ALA A 75 1.90 3.47 -2.24
CA ALA A 75 3.02 2.67 -2.71
C ALA A 75 3.81 2.06 -1.55
N ILE A 76 4.15 0.77 -1.64
CA ILE A 76 4.85 0.03 -0.58
C ILE A 76 6.02 -0.76 -1.15
N TRP A 77 7.18 -0.68 -0.47
CA TRP A 77 8.36 -1.50 -0.75
C TRP A 77 8.74 -2.37 0.45
N PRO A 78 9.26 -3.58 0.18
CA PRO A 78 9.94 -4.39 1.18
C PRO A 78 11.27 -3.77 1.61
N PRO A 79 11.87 -4.27 2.70
CA PRO A 79 13.23 -3.91 3.07
C PRO A 79 14.15 -4.04 1.85
N VAL A 80 14.94 -2.99 1.59
CA VAL A 80 15.89 -3.02 0.48
C VAL A 80 16.97 -4.03 0.86
N ALA A 81 17.05 -5.14 0.11
CA ALA A 81 18.24 -5.99 0.15
C ALA A 81 19.38 -5.17 -0.45
N GLY A 82 20.18 -4.53 0.39
CA GLY A 82 21.38 -3.83 -0.04
C GLY A 82 22.28 -4.81 -0.80
N GLY A 83 22.67 -4.41 -2.01
CA GLY A 83 23.77 -5.03 -2.74
C GLY A 83 25.12 -4.52 -2.23
#